data_AF-A0A644WX34-F1
#
_entry.id   AF-A0A644WX34-F1
#
_cell.length_a   1.000
_cell.length_b   1.000
_cell.length_c   1.000
_cell.angle_alpha   90.00
_cell.angle_beta   90.00
_cell.angle_gamma   90.00
#
_symmetry.space_group_name_H-M   'P 1'
#
loop_
_entity.id
_entity.type
_entity.pdbx_description
1 polymer ?
#
loop_
_entity_poly.entity_id
_entity_poly.type
_entity_poly.pdbx_seq_one_letter_code
_entity_poly.pdbx_strand_id
1 'polypeptide(L)'
;MKKMKYIIQLIILFCFNTSFMWAQNNIVNSALNITNSEFWGSSRVINTNVIIGSGAVLTITAKITIESNQTITIQNGGKLVLLGGTISNGNIIAESGSSLIINNNGVITLGSSNLFDIKSGAIYNLNRGSVNITP
;
A
#
# COMPACT_ATOMS: atom_id res chain seq x y z
N MET A 1 20.91 44.76 34.56
CA MET A 1 19.61 45.41 34.24
C MET A 1 19.45 45.53 32.73
N LYS A 2 18.38 44.93 32.17
CA LYS A 2 17.63 45.27 30.91
C LYS A 2 18.46 45.59 29.64
N LYS A 3 18.25 44.95 28.48
CA LYS A 3 16.95 44.75 27.82
C LYS A 3 16.91 43.52 26.89
N MET A 4 15.81 42.80 27.06
CA MET A 4 15.18 41.84 26.17
C MET A 4 14.53 42.57 24.98
N LYS A 5 14.70 42.08 23.75
CA LYS A 5 13.81 42.32 22.61
C LYS A 5 13.72 41.02 21.79
N TYR A 6 12.66 40.26 22.02
CA TYR A 6 12.16 39.24 21.09
C TYR A 6 11.52 39.95 19.89
N ILE A 7 11.51 39.32 18.69
CA ILE A 7 10.38 39.19 17.74
C ILE A 7 10.85 38.70 16.35
N ILE A 8 10.38 37.49 15.97
CA ILE A 8 10.05 36.96 14.61
C ILE A 8 11.26 36.62 13.70
N GLN A 9 11.53 35.36 13.34
CA GLN A 9 10.69 34.57 12.42
C GLN A 9 10.80 33.05 12.64
N LEU A 10 9.63 32.44 12.72
CA LEU A 10 9.32 31.02 12.81
C LEU A 10 9.74 30.29 11.53
N ILE A 11 10.73 29.37 11.60
CA ILE A 11 10.90 28.31 10.59
C ILE A 11 10.78 26.99 11.33
N ILE A 12 9.58 26.42 11.23
CA ILE A 12 9.32 25.01 11.50
C ILE A 12 10.09 24.25 10.42
N LEU A 13 11.36 23.90 10.70
CA LEU A 13 12.04 22.90 9.90
C LEU A 13 11.58 21.55 10.45
N PHE A 14 10.57 21.02 9.76
CA PHE A 14 10.15 19.64 9.82
C PHE A 14 11.39 18.78 9.54
N CYS A 15 12.14 18.39 10.57
CA CYS A 15 13.18 17.39 10.43
C CYS A 15 12.45 16.09 10.13
N PHE A 16 12.32 15.81 8.83
CA PHE A 16 12.01 14.49 8.30
C PHE A 16 12.84 13.48 9.09
N ASN A 17 12.15 12.53 9.70
CA ASN A 17 12.75 11.31 10.23
C ASN A 17 13.56 10.65 9.11
N THR A 18 14.86 10.94 9.02
CA THR A 18 15.78 10.15 8.21
C THR A 18 16.27 9.00 9.06
N SER A 19 15.39 8.04 9.33
CA SER A 19 15.85 6.69 9.62
C SER A 19 16.36 6.11 8.30
N PHE A 20 17.61 6.41 7.97
CA PHE A 20 18.40 5.60 7.04
C PHE A 20 18.62 4.24 7.72
N MET A 21 17.69 3.30 7.50
CA MET A 21 17.93 1.89 7.80
C MET A 21 18.54 1.26 6.55
N TRP A 22 19.86 1.14 6.55
CA TRP A 22 20.54 0.19 5.68
C TRP A 22 20.38 -1.18 6.34
N ALA A 23 19.57 -2.03 5.72
CA ALA A 23 19.68 -3.46 5.93
C ALA A 23 19.69 -4.07 4.54
N GLN A 24 20.86 -4.51 4.08
CA GLN A 24 20.94 -5.29 2.87
C GLN A 24 21.51 -6.68 3.18
N ASN A 25 20.78 -7.66 2.64
CA ASN A 25 21.13 -9.04 2.37
C ASN A 25 20.88 -10.06 3.49
N ASN A 26 19.64 -10.54 3.52
CA ASN A 26 19.43 -11.98 3.60
C ASN A 26 18.60 -12.38 2.38
N ILE A 27 19.20 -13.15 1.45
CA ILE A 27 18.56 -13.62 0.22
C ILE A 27 17.58 -14.72 0.58
N VAL A 28 16.39 -14.28 0.96
CA VAL A 28 15.12 -14.87 0.60
C VAL A 28 14.42 -13.72 -0.14
N ASN A 29 13.61 -13.98 -1.16
CA ASN A 29 12.65 -12.98 -1.65
C ASN A 29 11.66 -12.71 -0.51
N SER A 30 12.10 -11.93 0.48
CA SER A 30 11.36 -11.65 1.67
C SER A 30 10.23 -10.71 1.30
N ALA A 31 9.05 -10.99 1.80
CA ALA A 31 7.89 -10.14 1.56
C ALA A 31 8.20 -8.68 1.93
N LEU A 32 7.72 -7.75 1.11
CA LEU A 32 7.64 -6.34 1.44
C LEU A 32 6.57 -6.15 2.52
N ASN A 33 7.01 -5.97 3.76
CA ASN A 33 6.13 -5.81 4.91
C ASN A 33 5.82 -4.33 5.14
N ILE A 34 4.56 -3.95 4.95
CA ILE A 34 4.03 -2.62 5.22
C ILE A 34 3.47 -2.64 6.64
N THR A 35 4.31 -2.27 7.60
CA THR A 35 3.96 -2.23 9.03
C THR A 35 3.47 -0.86 9.48
N ASN A 36 3.76 0.18 8.69
CA ASN A 36 3.26 1.54 8.87
C ASN A 36 2.49 1.96 7.62
N SER A 37 1.61 2.95 7.75
CA SER A 37 0.85 3.43 6.60
C SER A 37 1.77 4.03 5.54
N GLU A 38 1.57 3.64 4.29
CA GLU A 38 2.39 4.03 3.13
C GLU A 38 1.54 4.62 2.00
N PHE A 39 2.17 5.49 1.21
CA PHE A 39 1.57 6.10 0.03
C PHE A 39 2.42 5.78 -1.20
N TRP A 40 1.82 5.08 -2.17
CA TRP A 40 2.45 4.74 -3.45
C TRP A 40 1.88 5.61 -4.57
N GLY A 41 2.47 6.80 -4.70
CA GLY A 41 2.09 7.81 -5.69
C GLY A 41 2.81 7.72 -7.03
N SER A 42 3.79 6.81 -7.16
CA SER A 42 4.58 6.63 -8.37
C SER A 42 4.54 5.18 -8.82
N SER A 43 4.55 4.99 -10.14
CA SER A 43 4.50 3.66 -10.74
C SER A 43 5.68 2.80 -10.32
N ARG A 44 5.45 1.51 -10.08
CA ARG A 44 6.48 0.55 -9.67
C ARG A 44 6.12 -0.87 -10.07
N VAL A 45 7.16 -1.69 -10.20
CA VAL A 45 7.05 -3.13 -10.35
C VAL A 45 7.42 -3.78 -9.02
N ILE A 46 6.61 -4.73 -8.56
CA ILE A 46 6.85 -5.48 -7.33
C ILE A 46 7.11 -6.94 -7.68
N ASN A 47 8.30 -7.41 -7.32
CA ASN A 47 8.81 -8.76 -7.59
C ASN A 47 8.85 -9.67 -6.35
N THR A 48 8.16 -9.27 -5.29
CA THR A 48 8.03 -10.01 -4.03
C THR A 48 6.59 -9.94 -3.53
N ASN A 49 6.25 -10.76 -2.55
CA ASN A 49 4.96 -10.65 -1.86
C ASN A 49 4.87 -9.32 -1.12
N VAL A 50 3.67 -8.75 -1.04
CA VAL A 50 3.40 -7.55 -0.25
C VAL A 50 2.47 -7.95 0.89
N ILE A 51 2.86 -7.62 2.12
CA ILE A 51 2.04 -7.89 3.30
C ILE A 51 1.68 -6.54 3.93
N ILE A 52 0.39 -6.21 3.92
CA ILE A 52 -0.14 -5.05 4.64
C ILE A 52 -0.52 -5.52 6.03
N GLY A 53 0.29 -5.12 7.01
CA GLY A 53 0.16 -5.54 8.40
C GLY A 53 -1.04 -4.91 9.10
N SER A 54 -1.33 -5.42 10.30
CA SER A 54 -2.41 -4.91 11.14
C SER A 54 -2.21 -3.41 11.47
N GLY A 55 -3.26 -2.61 11.33
CA GLY A 55 -3.24 -1.16 11.57
C GLY A 55 -2.56 -0.34 10.47
N ALA A 56 -1.89 -0.97 9.51
CA ALA A 56 -1.27 -0.28 8.39
C ALA A 56 -2.28 -0.02 7.25
N VAL A 57 -2.13 1.14 6.61
CA VAL A 57 -2.89 1.51 5.42
C VAL A 57 -1.94 1.71 4.25
N LEU A 58 -2.09 0.92 3.19
CA LEU A 58 -1.45 1.19 1.91
C LEU A 58 -2.42 1.94 1.00
N THR A 59 -2.05 3.16 0.60
CA THR A 59 -2.79 3.95 -0.39
C THR A 59 -2.05 3.99 -1.71
N ILE A 60 -2.74 3.66 -2.81
CA ILE A 60 -2.18 3.61 -4.16
C ILE A 60 -2.95 4.57 -5.06
N THR A 61 -2.24 5.52 -5.68
CA THR A 61 -2.78 6.44 -6.70
C THR A 61 -2.11 6.28 -8.06
N ALA A 62 -1.14 5.38 -8.17
CA ALA A 62 -0.38 5.13 -9.40
C ALA A 62 -0.55 3.69 -9.90
N LYS A 63 0.16 3.37 -10.99
CA LYS A 63 0.18 2.01 -11.54
C LYS A 63 1.19 1.13 -10.81
N ILE A 64 0.71 0.04 -10.21
CA ILE A 64 1.51 -0.98 -9.56
C ILE A 64 1.39 -2.26 -10.38
N THR A 65 2.52 -2.77 -10.86
CA THR A 65 2.56 -4.06 -11.55
C THR A 65 3.18 -5.09 -10.63
N ILE A 66 2.40 -6.11 -10.29
CA ILE A 66 2.85 -7.23 -9.47
C ILE A 66 3.36 -8.31 -10.41
N GLU A 67 4.54 -8.87 -10.15
CA GLU A 67 5.03 -10.01 -10.93
C GLU A 67 4.13 -11.23 -10.74
N SER A 68 4.11 -12.11 -11.74
CA SER A 68 3.33 -13.35 -11.69
C SER A 68 3.67 -14.15 -10.43
N ASN A 69 2.66 -14.76 -9.82
CA ASN A 69 2.76 -15.57 -8.59
C ASN A 69 3.09 -14.79 -7.31
N GLN A 70 3.35 -13.48 -7.37
CA GLN A 70 3.44 -12.66 -6.17
C GLN A 70 2.05 -12.27 -5.67
N THR A 71 1.93 -12.10 -4.37
CA THR A 71 0.65 -11.88 -3.69
C THR A 71 0.68 -10.61 -2.87
N ILE A 72 -0.37 -9.80 -2.98
CA ILE A 72 -0.70 -8.78 -1.99
C ILE A 72 -1.64 -9.41 -0.96
N THR A 73 -1.18 -9.54 0.27
CA THR A 73 -1.98 -10.01 1.39
C THR A 73 -2.31 -8.85 2.31
N ILE A 74 -3.61 -8.60 2.52
CA ILE A 74 -4.11 -7.63 3.49
C ILE A 74 -4.46 -8.40 4.77
N GLN A 75 -3.66 -8.24 5.82
CA GLN A 75 -3.88 -8.94 7.08
C GLN A 75 -5.04 -8.32 7.88
N ASN A 76 -5.48 -9.03 8.93
CA ASN A 76 -6.49 -8.55 9.86
C ASN A 76 -6.14 -7.15 10.40
N GLY A 77 -7.08 -6.20 10.29
CA GLY A 77 -6.89 -4.81 10.68
C GLY A 77 -6.03 -3.97 9.70
N GLY A 78 -5.46 -4.59 8.66
CA GLY A 78 -4.77 -3.92 7.57
C GLY A 78 -5.74 -3.40 6.51
N LYS A 79 -5.30 -2.40 5.73
CA LYS A 79 -6.14 -1.74 4.72
C LYS A 79 -5.39 -1.43 3.44
N LEU A 80 -5.99 -1.80 2.31
CA LEU A 80 -5.57 -1.39 0.97
C LEU A 80 -6.60 -0.41 0.39
N VAL A 81 -6.13 0.74 -0.07
CA VAL A 81 -6.95 1.77 -0.72
C VAL A 81 -6.39 2.08 -2.11
N LEU A 82 -7.14 1.76 -3.16
CA LEU A 82 -6.89 2.29 -4.49
C LEU A 82 -7.67 3.59 -4.63
N LEU A 83 -6.97 4.69 -4.88
CA LEU A 83 -7.55 6.02 -5.07
C LEU A 83 -7.18 6.51 -6.47
N GLY A 84 -7.87 5.97 -7.48
CA GLY A 84 -7.54 6.19 -8.90
C GLY A 84 -6.28 5.49 -9.39
N GLY A 85 -5.59 4.72 -8.54
CA GLY A 85 -4.47 3.88 -8.92
C GLY A 85 -4.89 2.60 -9.65
N THR A 86 -3.92 1.90 -10.21
CA THR A 86 -4.13 0.61 -10.87
C THR A 86 -3.22 -0.45 -10.28
N ILE A 87 -3.76 -1.61 -9.94
CA ILE A 87 -2.96 -2.82 -9.69
C ILE A 87 -3.14 -3.75 -10.89
N SER A 88 -2.04 -4.23 -11.46
CA SER A 88 -2.07 -5.17 -12.58
C SER A 88 -1.29 -6.44 -12.24
N ASN A 89 -1.85 -7.59 -12.61
CA ASN A 89 -1.33 -8.94 -12.39
C ASN A 89 -1.20 -9.30 -10.89
N GLY A 90 -0.65 -10.48 -10.60
CA GLY A 90 -0.42 -10.98 -9.24
C GLY A 90 -1.71 -11.36 -8.52
N ASN A 91 -1.57 -11.96 -7.35
CA ASN A 91 -2.70 -12.37 -6.52
C ASN A 91 -3.05 -11.27 -5.52
N ILE A 92 -4.32 -11.20 -5.12
CA ILE A 92 -4.79 -10.33 -4.05
C ILE A 92 -5.62 -11.17 -3.09
N ILE A 93 -5.23 -11.15 -1.82
CA ILE A 93 -5.92 -11.85 -0.74
C ILE A 93 -6.24 -10.84 0.36
N ALA A 94 -7.52 -10.68 0.67
CA ALA A 94 -7.98 -9.89 1.81
C ALA A 94 -8.41 -10.85 2.94
N GLU A 95 -7.65 -10.89 4.03
CA GLU A 95 -7.93 -11.75 5.18
C GLU A 95 -9.14 -11.25 5.98
N SER A 96 -9.73 -12.12 6.81
CA SER A 96 -10.85 -11.74 7.67
C SER A 96 -10.49 -10.54 8.57
N GLY A 97 -11.36 -9.54 8.64
CA GLY A 97 -11.15 -8.28 9.37
C GLY A 97 -10.20 -7.29 8.68
N SER A 98 -9.77 -7.55 7.45
CA SER A 98 -9.05 -6.58 6.61
C SER A 98 -10.01 -5.68 5.83
N SER A 99 -9.48 -4.69 5.12
CA SER A 99 -10.26 -3.81 4.23
C SER A 99 -9.59 -3.60 2.88
N LEU A 100 -10.30 -3.92 1.80
CA LEU A 100 -9.97 -3.55 0.42
C LEU A 100 -10.97 -2.52 -0.09
N ILE A 101 -10.48 -1.31 -0.40
CA ILE A 101 -11.29 -0.20 -0.89
C ILE A 101 -10.78 0.25 -2.24
N ILE A 102 -11.67 0.32 -3.23
CA ILE A 102 -11.36 0.79 -4.58
C ILE A 102 -12.25 2.00 -4.87
N ASN A 103 -11.62 3.16 -4.97
CA ASN A 103 -12.27 4.47 -5.12
C ASN A 103 -11.73 5.23 -6.33
N ASN A 104 -12.45 6.27 -6.75
CA ASN A 104 -11.98 7.30 -7.71
C ASN A 104 -11.42 6.73 -9.02
N ASN A 105 -12.13 5.78 -9.61
CA ASN A 105 -11.76 5.04 -10.82
C ASN A 105 -10.52 4.15 -10.62
N GLY A 106 -10.26 3.70 -9.39
CA GLY A 106 -9.25 2.68 -9.12
C GLY A 106 -9.58 1.38 -9.86
N VAL A 107 -8.53 0.70 -10.35
CA VAL A 107 -8.68 -0.51 -11.16
C VAL A 107 -7.77 -1.62 -10.65
N ILE A 108 -8.31 -2.82 -10.54
CA ILE A 108 -7.52 -4.05 -10.40
C ILE A 108 -7.69 -4.84 -11.69
N THR A 109 -6.61 -5.27 -12.30
CA THR A 109 -6.62 -6.11 -13.51
C THR A 109 -5.76 -7.34 -13.29
N LEU A 110 -6.36 -8.51 -13.33
CA LEU A 110 -5.74 -9.78 -12.97
C LEU A 110 -5.68 -10.69 -14.18
N GLY A 111 -4.61 -11.45 -14.34
CA GLY A 111 -4.56 -12.54 -15.31
C GLY A 111 -5.48 -13.69 -14.90
N SER A 112 -5.86 -14.53 -15.86
CA SER A 112 -6.79 -15.65 -15.66
C SER A 112 -6.32 -16.68 -14.61
N SER A 113 -5.03 -16.77 -14.37
CA SER A 113 -4.43 -17.64 -13.34
C SER A 113 -4.21 -16.95 -11.99
N ASN A 114 -4.52 -15.67 -11.86
CA ASN A 114 -4.35 -14.94 -10.60
C ASN A 114 -5.53 -15.14 -9.67
N LEU A 115 -5.23 -15.21 -8.37
CA LEU A 115 -6.22 -15.35 -7.32
C LEU A 115 -6.70 -13.97 -6.84
N PHE A 116 -8.02 -13.76 -6.84
CA PHE A 116 -8.69 -12.67 -6.13
C PHE A 116 -9.58 -13.26 -5.05
N ASP A 117 -9.09 -13.30 -3.82
CA ASP A 117 -9.79 -13.93 -2.69
C ASP A 117 -10.10 -12.90 -1.60
N ILE A 118 -11.39 -12.68 -1.35
CA ILE A 118 -11.88 -11.82 -0.27
C ILE A 118 -12.52 -12.73 0.76
N LYS A 119 -11.79 -13.00 1.85
CA LYS A 119 -12.23 -13.95 2.86
C LYS A 119 -13.42 -13.42 3.65
N SER A 120 -14.24 -14.34 4.16
CA SER A 120 -15.38 -14.00 5.02
C SER A 120 -14.95 -13.13 6.19
N GLY A 121 -15.65 -11.99 6.38
CA GLY A 121 -15.32 -10.98 7.38
C GLY A 121 -14.32 -9.90 6.92
N ALA A 122 -13.77 -9.99 5.70
CA ALA A 122 -13.08 -8.86 5.08
C ALA A 122 -14.10 -7.83 4.58
N ILE A 123 -13.74 -6.55 4.64
CA ILE A 123 -14.53 -5.47 4.02
C ILE A 123 -14.03 -5.30 2.59
N TYR A 124 -14.93 -5.44 1.62
CA TYR A 124 -14.66 -5.10 0.23
C TYR A 124 -15.61 -3.99 -0.21
N ASN A 125 -15.06 -2.84 -0.62
CA ASN A 125 -15.84 -1.70 -1.06
C ASN A 125 -15.35 -1.18 -2.41
N LEU A 126 -16.28 -1.08 -3.36
CA LEU A 126 -16.05 -0.64 -4.73
C LEU A 126 -16.85 0.64 -4.99
N ASN A 127 -16.27 1.81 -4.74
CA ASN A 127 -16.92 3.10 -5.00
C ASN A 127 -16.35 3.74 -6.26
N ARG A 128 -16.99 3.46 -7.40
CA ARG A 128 -16.55 3.94 -8.73
C ARG A 128 -15.17 3.39 -9.08
N GLY A 129 -15.01 2.08 -9.14
CA GLY A 129 -13.79 1.41 -9.60
C GLY A 129 -14.12 0.13 -10.36
N SER A 130 -13.12 -0.66 -10.72
CA SER A 130 -13.35 -1.98 -11.33
C SER A 130 -12.32 -3.03 -10.89
N VAL A 131 -12.74 -4.29 -10.93
CA VAL A 131 -11.88 -5.46 -10.86
C VAL A 131 -12.15 -6.26 -12.13
N ASN A 132 -11.12 -6.45 -12.94
CA ASN A 132 -11.20 -7.10 -14.25
C ASN A 132 -10.30 -8.33 -14.27
N ILE A 133 -10.80 -9.43 -14.82
CA ILE A 133 -10.00 -10.62 -15.08
C ILE A 133 -9.79 -10.69 -16.59
N THR A 134 -8.52 -10.68 -17.02
CA THR A 134 -8.14 -10.80 -18.43
C THR A 134 -7.81 -12.26 -18.74
N PRO A 135 -8.24 -12.76 -19.92
CA PRO A 135 -7.91 -14.11 -20.38
C PRO A 135 -6.42 -14.44 -20.33
#